data_AF-A0A643C9R1-F1
#
_entry.id   AF-A0A643C9R1-F1
#
_cell.length_a   1.000
_cell.length_b   1.000
_cell.length_c   1.000
_cell.angle_alpha   90.00
_cell.angle_beta   90.00
_cell.angle_gamma   90.00
#
_symmetry.space_group_name_H-M   'P 1'
#
loop_
_entity.id
_entity.type
_entity.pdbx_description
1 polymer ?
#
loop_
_entity_poly.entity_id
_entity_poly.type
_entity_poly.pdbx_seq_one_letter_code
_entity_poly.pdbx_strand_id
1 'polypeptide(L)'
;MSFVEDVTIGEGESIPPDTQFIKTWRIQNSGAEAWPPGVCLKYVGGDQFGHVNMVMVRSLEPQEIADVSVQMCSPSRAGMYQGQWRMCTATGLYYG
;
A
#
# COMPACT_ATOMS: atom_id res chain seq x y z
N MET A 1 11.48 3.22 -6.53
CA MET A 1 10.19 3.54 -5.86
C MET A 1 10.55 4.08 -4.51
N SER A 2 9.93 5.19 -4.12
CA SER A 2 10.11 5.76 -2.79
C SER A 2 8.75 5.96 -2.15
N PHE A 3 8.65 5.63 -0.87
CA PHE A 3 7.54 6.06 -0.02
C PHE A 3 7.67 7.57 0.24
N VAL A 4 6.56 8.29 0.13
CA VAL A 4 6.51 9.74 0.39
C VAL A 4 5.89 9.98 1.76
N GLU A 5 4.65 9.53 1.97
CA GLU A 5 3.91 9.71 3.21
C GLU A 5 2.68 8.79 3.30
N ASP A 6 2.19 8.59 4.52
CA ASP A 6 0.86 8.06 4.76
C ASP A 6 -0.16 9.19 4.56
N VAL A 7 -1.03 9.06 3.57
CA VAL A 7 -2.08 10.07 3.29
C VAL A 7 -3.25 9.89 4.26
N THR A 8 -3.52 8.65 4.66
CA THR A 8 -4.49 8.34 5.72
C THR A 8 -3.88 7.37 6.72
N ILE A 9 -4.36 7.43 7.97
CA ILE A 9 -3.98 6.54 9.06
C ILE A 9 -2.46 6.58 9.28
N GLY A 10 -1.95 7.74 9.69
CA GLY A 10 -0.52 7.93 9.94
C GLY A 10 -0.02 7.21 11.19
N GLU A 11 1.28 7.39 11.49
CA GLU A 11 1.86 6.86 12.72
C GLU A 11 1.11 7.38 13.97
N GLY A 12 0.66 6.46 14.81
CA GLY A 12 -0.04 6.78 16.06
C GLY A 12 -1.55 6.99 15.94
N GLU A 13 -2.13 6.95 14.74
CA GLU A 13 -3.58 6.95 14.59
C GLU A 13 -4.20 5.62 15.04
N SER A 14 -5.31 5.71 15.77
CA SER A 14 -6.05 4.55 16.26
C SER A 14 -7.37 4.39 15.50
N ILE A 15 -7.68 3.15 15.12
CA ILE A 15 -8.95 2.79 14.48
C ILE A 15 -9.72 1.87 15.42
N PRO A 16 -11.03 2.13 15.68
CA PRO A 16 -11.85 1.24 16.51
C PRO A 16 -11.90 -0.18 15.94
N PRO A 17 -12.17 -1.20 16.76
CA PRO A 17 -12.36 -2.58 16.27
C PRO A 17 -13.47 -2.71 15.22
N ASP A 18 -13.36 -3.73 14.37
CA ASP A 18 -14.36 -4.10 13.34
C ASP A 18 -14.82 -2.92 12.45
N THR A 19 -13.90 -2.00 12.15
CA THR A 19 -14.17 -0.76 11.42
C THR A 19 -13.57 -0.84 10.02
N GLN A 20 -14.39 -0.53 9.01
CA GLN A 20 -13.90 -0.37 7.64
C GLN A 20 -13.18 0.98 7.49
N PHE A 21 -12.02 0.98 6.86
CA PHE A 21 -11.25 2.18 6.58
C PHE A 21 -10.52 2.07 5.24
N ILE A 22 -10.08 3.20 4.71
CA ILE A 22 -9.24 3.25 3.51
C ILE A 22 -7.84 3.69 3.94
N LYS A 23 -6.86 2.82 3.69
CA LYS A 23 -5.45 3.15 3.85
C LYS A 23 -4.89 3.66 2.54
N THR A 24 -4.37 4.88 2.54
CA THR A 24 -3.79 5.52 1.37
C THR A 24 -2.34 5.88 1.63
N TRP A 25 -1.45 5.44 0.74
CA TRP A 25 -0.05 5.83 0.73
C TRP A 25 0.23 6.69 -0.49
N ARG A 26 1.07 7.71 -0.30
CA ARG A 26 1.65 8.47 -1.40
C ARG A 26 3.00 7.87 -1.74
N ILE A 27 3.18 7.51 -3.01
CA ILE A 27 4.39 6.89 -3.52
C ILE A 27 4.91 7.65 -4.73
N GLN A 28 6.21 7.57 -4.96
CA GLN A 28 6.86 8.19 -6.11
C GLN A 28 7.65 7.15 -6.91
N ASN A 29 7.60 7.27 -8.24
CA ASN A 29 8.60 6.64 -9.09
C ASN A 29 9.92 7.42 -9.04
N SER A 30 10.76 7.08 -8.06
CA SER A 30 12.12 7.61 -7.93
C SER A 30 13.14 7.03 -8.94
N GLY A 31 12.71 6.21 -9.89
CA GLY A 31 13.55 5.65 -10.95
C GLY A 31 13.76 6.60 -12.13
N ALA A 32 14.63 6.19 -13.05
CA ALA A 32 14.91 6.92 -14.29
C ALA A 32 13.98 6.53 -15.45
N GLU A 33 13.25 5.42 -15.32
CA GLU A 33 12.35 4.89 -16.35
C GLU A 33 10.91 4.78 -15.80
N ALA A 34 9.93 4.82 -16.70
CA ALA A 34 8.54 4.57 -16.36
C ALA A 34 8.35 3.15 -15.81
N TRP A 35 7.41 2.98 -14.87
CA TRP A 35 7.07 1.65 -14.38
C TRP A 35 6.44 0.80 -15.50
N PRO A 36 6.77 -0.49 -15.59
CA PRO A 36 6.17 -1.37 -16.58
C PRO A 36 4.64 -1.46 -16.38
N PRO A 37 3.88 -1.81 -17.42
CA PRO A 37 2.45 -2.04 -17.28
C PRO A 37 2.18 -3.21 -16.33
N GLY A 38 1.05 -3.13 -15.61
CA GLY A 38 0.59 -4.21 -14.75
C GLY A 38 1.29 -4.30 -13.38
N VAL A 39 1.92 -3.22 -12.93
CA VAL A 39 2.44 -3.14 -11.55
C VAL A 39 1.30 -3.09 -10.54
N CYS A 40 1.54 -3.65 -9.36
CA CYS A 40 0.56 -3.71 -8.28
C CYS A 40 1.25 -3.54 -6.92
N LEU A 41 0.47 -3.08 -5.93
CA LEU A 41 0.87 -3.13 -4.54
C LEU A 41 0.31 -4.42 -3.94
N LYS A 42 1.18 -5.26 -3.37
CA LYS A 42 0.81 -6.54 -2.76
C LYS A 42 1.09 -6.57 -1.28
N TYR A 43 0.20 -7.20 -0.53
CA TYR A 43 0.45 -7.60 0.83
C TYR A 43 1.52 -8.71 0.85
N VAL A 44 2.50 -8.59 1.74
CA VAL A 44 3.66 -9.50 1.81
C VAL A 44 3.86 -10.13 3.19
N GLY A 45 3.17 -9.66 4.23
CA GLY A 45 3.26 -10.26 5.56
C GLY A 45 2.73 -9.37 6.69
N GLY A 46 2.77 -9.89 7.92
CA GLY A 46 2.25 -9.21 9.11
C GLY A 46 0.76 -9.46 9.33
N ASP A 47 0.07 -8.53 9.97
CA ASP A 47 -1.37 -8.60 10.18
C ASP A 47 -2.13 -8.21 8.90
N GLN A 48 -3.18 -8.97 8.59
CA GLN A 48 -4.00 -8.73 7.41
C GLN A 48 -5.31 -8.04 7.80
N PHE A 49 -5.58 -6.88 7.19
CA PHE A 49 -6.74 -6.04 7.49
C PHE A 49 -7.82 -6.18 6.42
N GLY A 50 -8.45 -7.35 6.32
CA GLY A 50 -9.47 -7.68 5.31
C GLY A 50 -8.96 -8.57 4.18
N HIS A 51 -9.78 -8.78 3.14
CA HIS A 51 -9.49 -9.79 2.11
C HIS A 51 -8.62 -9.29 0.95
N VAL A 52 -8.45 -7.97 0.81
CA VAL A 52 -7.66 -7.38 -0.26
C VAL A 52 -6.18 -7.65 0.00
N ASN A 53 -5.52 -8.33 -0.94
CA ASN A 53 -4.09 -8.65 -0.88
C ASN A 53 -3.27 -8.05 -2.05
N MET A 54 -3.95 -7.42 -3.01
CA MET A 54 -3.37 -6.81 -4.19
C MET A 54 -4.26 -5.66 -4.66
N VAL A 55 -3.65 -4.53 -5.03
CA VAL A 55 -4.31 -3.46 -5.80
C VAL A 55 -3.44 -3.07 -6.99
N MET A 56 -4.06 -2.87 -8.16
CA MET A 56 -3.34 -2.41 -9.34
C MET A 56 -2.89 -0.96 -9.14
N VAL A 57 -1.69 -0.66 -9.61
CA VAL A 57 -1.14 0.69 -9.60
C VAL A 57 -0.85 1.08 -11.03
N ARG A 58 -1.13 2.34 -11.37
CA ARG A 58 -0.81 2.86 -12.71
C ARG A 58 0.70 2.86 -12.93
N SER A 59 1.12 2.70 -14.18
CA SER A 59 2.51 2.93 -14.58
C SER A 59 2.85 4.39 -14.40
N LEU A 60 3.76 4.69 -13.47
CA LEU A 60 4.21 6.05 -13.18
C LEU A 60 5.43 6.40 -14.02
N GLU A 61 5.43 7.60 -14.58
CA GLU A 61 6.61 8.19 -15.24
C GLU A 61 7.71 8.53 -14.21
N PRO A 62 8.97 8.73 -14.63
CA PRO A 62 10.04 9.16 -13.73
C PRO A 62 9.64 10.42 -12.94
N GLN A 63 9.90 10.40 -11.63
CA GLN A 63 9.56 11.45 -10.66
C GLN A 63 8.05 11.66 -10.40
N GLU A 64 7.17 10.94 -11.08
CA GLU A 64 5.73 11.05 -10.89
C GLU A 64 5.29 10.47 -9.54
N ILE A 65 4.31 11.14 -8.93
CA ILE A 65 3.71 10.78 -7.64
C ILE A 65 2.28 10.24 -7.87
N ALA A 66 1.88 9.26 -7.06
CA ALA A 66 0.51 8.80 -7.01
C ALA A 66 0.11 8.35 -5.60
N ASP A 67 -1.19 8.50 -5.33
CA ASP A 67 -1.83 7.97 -4.13
C ASP A 67 -2.39 6.58 -4.45
N VAL A 68 -2.01 5.58 -3.65
CA VAL A 68 -2.47 4.20 -3.76
C VAL A 68 -3.31 3.88 -2.54
N SER A 69 -4.56 3.48 -2.77
CA SER A 69 -5.53 3.24 -1.72
C SER A 69 -5.93 1.76 -1.66
N VAL A 70 -6.06 1.24 -0.44
CA VAL A 70 -6.54 -0.12 -0.16
C VAL A 70 -7.68 -0.02 0.86
N GLN A 71 -8.81 -0.64 0.54
CA GLN A 71 -9.90 -0.81 1.50
C GLN A 71 -9.54 -1.91 2.49
N MET A 72 -9.64 -1.60 3.78
CA MET A 72 -9.23 -2.46 4.88
C MET A 72 -10.31 -2.56 5.97
N CYS A 73 -10.18 -3.53 6.86
CA CYS A 73 -10.99 -3.68 8.06
C CYS A 73 -10.10 -3.92 9.29
N SER A 74 -10.31 -3.16 10.37
CA SER A 74 -9.55 -3.33 11.60
C SER A 74 -9.92 -4.63 12.33
N PRO A 75 -9.01 -5.25 13.10
CA PRO A 75 -9.31 -6.47 13.83
C PRO A 75 -10.37 -6.24 14.92
N SER A 76 -11.06 -7.31 15.33
CA SER A 76 -12.08 -7.28 16.38
C SER A 76 -11.53 -7.09 17.80
N ARG A 77 -10.23 -7.30 17.98
CA ARG A 77 -9.55 -7.12 19.28
C ARG A 77 -8.69 -5.87 19.24
N ALA A 78 -8.71 -5.12 20.34
CA ALA A 78 -7.81 -3.99 20.51
C ALA A 78 -6.36 -4.49 20.64
N GLY A 79 -5.43 -3.77 20.00
CA GLY A 79 -4.02 -4.13 19.98
C GLY A 79 -3.23 -3.30 18.98
N MET A 80 -1.92 -3.50 18.96
CA MET A 80 -1.03 -2.95 17.93
C MET A 80 -0.87 -3.98 16.83
N TYR A 81 -1.19 -3.59 15.60
CA TYR A 81 -1.16 -4.45 14.43
C TYR A 81 -0.34 -3.81 13.32
N GLN A 82 0.39 -4.61 12.54
CA GLN A 82 1.26 -4.11 11.48
C GLN A 82 1.15 -5.00 10.24
N GLY A 83 0.70 -4.43 9.13
CA GLY A 83 0.62 -5.09 7.83
C GLY A 83 1.65 -4.54 6.86
N GLN A 84 2.39 -5.42 6.19
CA GLN A 84 3.45 -5.05 5.25
C GLN A 84 2.98 -5.18 3.81
N TRP A 85 3.25 -4.15 3.02
CA TRP A 85 2.91 -4.07 1.60
C TRP A 85 4.14 -3.70 0.77
N ARG A 86 4.24 -4.25 -0.43
CA ARG A 86 5.36 -4.00 -1.35
C ARG A 86 4.90 -3.94 -2.79
N MET A 87 5.53 -3.08 -3.58
CA MET A 87 5.28 -3.01 -5.01
C MET A 87 5.79 -4.27 -5.71
N CYS A 88 5.05 -4.71 -6.72
CA CYS A 88 5.29 -5.96 -7.44
C CYS A 88 5.03 -5.74 -8.94
N THR A 89 5.94 -6.22 -9.79
CA THR A 89 5.76 -6.21 -11.24
C THR A 89 4.72 -7.24 -11.69
N ALA A 90 4.27 -7.15 -12.94
CA ALA A 90 3.39 -8.16 -13.54
C ALA A 90 4.01 -9.58 -13.53
N THR A 91 5.34 -9.68 -13.54
CA THR A 91 6.08 -10.96 -13.47
C THR A 91 6.28 -11.48 -12.05
N GLY A 92 5.78 -10.78 -11.03
CA GLY A 92 5.89 -11.20 -9.64
C GLY A 92 7.16 -10.72 -8.92
N LEU A 93 8.00 -9.89 -9.55
CA LEU A 93 9.21 -9.37 -8.92
C LEU A 93 8.87 -8.21 -7.99
N TYR A 94 9.31 -8.30 -6.74
CA TYR A 94 9.14 -7.21 -5.77
C TYR A 94 10.20 -6.13 -5.95
N TYR A 95 9.81 -4.87 -5.79
CA TYR A 95 10.70 -3.71 -5.86
C TYR A 95 10.28 -2.60 -4.90
N GLY A 96 11.17 -1.63 -4.69
CA GLY A 96 11.12 -0.73 -3.54
C GLY A 96 12.05 -1.22 -2.44
#